data_AF-A0A0W8G2Y9-F1
#
_entry.id   AF-A0A0W8G2Y9-F1
#
_cell.length_a   1.000
_cell.length_b   1.000
_cell.length_c   1.000
_cell.angle_alpha   90.00
_cell.angle_beta   90.00
_cell.angle_gamma   90.00
#
_symmetry.space_group_name_H-M   'P 1'
#
loop_
_entity.id
_entity.type
_entity.pdbx_description
1 polymer ?
#
loop_
_entity_poly.entity_id
_entity_poly.type
_entity_poly.pdbx_seq_one_letter_code
_entity_poly.pdbx_strand_id
1 'polypeptide(L)'
;MGAACACYAGLPGKRQGAAGRDQLPARRRLFELRQKCFYRNFGISQKFILQKCQNMPTRTPPERLRGRGADIASRSGAADDARYSRNRRRGKRPPGGLNFQGGFSMNAADTGFILICAALVMFMTPGLALFYGGMVRAKNVLGTVMHSMVILGVVSIVWAVIGYTLSFGSDIGGLIGGMDFFGLNGVGLEPKEGVDNLPHLAFMVFQCMFAVITPALITGAFAERIKFTGFLLFTVLWVIFVYSPMCHWVWGGGWLAGLGALDFAGGAVVHMSSAASALACAIYLGKRSGYGKQPFMPHNLPLTVLGAAILWFGWFGFNAGSALAANGLAASAFTTTHMAAAAAAIGWMVVEWIHRGKPTTLGFVSGAVAGLVAITPAAGFVTVMPAIVIGLLAGGICYGGVLLKHLFGYDDSLDVVGIHGLGGTWGALATGLFATTVVNEAGSNGLFYGNPGQLWIQFVSVVATWAFCFVMTMILLKIVDVVCGIRVSSEDENKGLDVSQHSEVGYQL
;
A
#
# COMPACT_ATOMS: atom_id res chain seq x y z
N MET A 1 23.58 -4.03 -38.77
CA MET A 1 23.37 -5.36 -39.39
C MET A 1 22.23 -6.01 -38.60
N GLY A 2 20.96 -5.86 -38.98
CA GLY A 2 20.24 -6.61 -40.04
C GLY A 2 20.02 -8.06 -39.57
N ALA A 3 18.82 -8.64 -39.38
CA ALA A 3 17.53 -8.41 -40.01
C ALA A 3 16.35 -8.92 -39.15
N ALA A 4 15.15 -8.43 -39.46
CA ALA A 4 13.86 -8.87 -38.98
C ALA A 4 13.42 -10.22 -39.58
N CYS A 5 12.49 -10.91 -38.92
CA CYS A 5 11.59 -11.83 -39.63
C CYS A 5 10.20 -11.85 -38.98
N ALA A 6 9.23 -11.35 -39.75
CA ALA A 6 7.80 -11.41 -39.48
C ALA A 6 7.23 -12.76 -39.94
N CYS A 7 6.22 -13.26 -39.25
CA CYS A 7 5.30 -14.27 -39.80
C CYS A 7 3.87 -13.93 -39.39
N TYR A 8 3.15 -13.31 -40.32
CA TYR A 8 1.69 -13.28 -40.39
C TYR A 8 1.28 -14.03 -41.67
N ALA A 9 0.45 -15.06 -41.51
CA ALA A 9 -0.42 -15.66 -42.53
C ALA A 9 -1.46 -16.43 -41.70
N GLY A 10 -2.78 -16.27 -41.80
CA GLY A 10 -3.65 -15.97 -42.92
C GLY A 10 -4.83 -16.94 -42.74
N LEU A 11 -6.02 -16.45 -42.40
CA LEU A 11 -7.23 -17.29 -42.26
C LEU A 11 -8.33 -16.73 -43.16
N PRO A 12 -8.88 -17.53 -44.09
CA PRO A 12 -10.14 -17.23 -44.73
C PRO A 12 -11.29 -18.14 -44.23
N GLY A 13 -12.43 -17.51 -43.95
CA GLY A 13 -13.77 -17.90 -44.44
C GLY A 13 -14.40 -19.29 -44.19
N LYS A 14 -15.47 -19.27 -43.38
CA LYS A 14 -16.82 -19.88 -43.55
C LYS A 14 -17.07 -21.42 -43.47
N ARG A 15 -18.07 -21.71 -42.59
CA ARG A 15 -19.23 -22.65 -42.64
C ARG A 15 -19.13 -24.10 -42.09
N GLN A 16 -19.98 -24.31 -41.07
CA GLN A 16 -20.89 -25.44 -40.74
C GLN A 16 -20.40 -26.89 -40.68
N GLY A 17 -20.74 -27.58 -39.58
CA GLY A 17 -20.84 -29.05 -39.52
C GLY A 17 -20.73 -29.62 -38.10
N ALA A 18 -21.72 -30.41 -37.69
CA ALA A 18 -21.88 -30.96 -36.35
C ALA A 18 -21.04 -32.22 -36.06
N ALA A 19 -21.01 -32.58 -34.77
CA ALA A 19 -20.77 -33.90 -34.15
C ALA A 19 -19.35 -34.27 -33.66
N GLY A 20 -19.28 -34.51 -32.33
CA GLY A 20 -18.77 -35.78 -31.79
C GLY A 20 -17.31 -35.87 -31.31
N ARG A 21 -17.15 -35.86 -29.97
CA ARG A 21 -16.16 -36.58 -29.11
C ARG A 21 -14.65 -36.48 -29.40
N ASP A 22 -13.88 -36.42 -28.31
CA ASP A 22 -12.42 -36.60 -28.17
C ASP A 22 -11.46 -35.50 -28.64
N GLN A 23 -11.24 -34.48 -27.79
CA GLN A 23 -10.08 -33.55 -27.88
C GLN A 23 -9.21 -33.50 -26.60
N LEU A 24 -9.16 -34.58 -25.83
CA LEU A 24 -8.24 -34.70 -24.68
C LEU A 24 -6.75 -35.06 -25.01
N PRO A 25 -6.37 -35.62 -26.17
CA PRO A 25 -4.95 -35.94 -26.43
C PRO A 25 -4.08 -34.77 -26.95
N ALA A 26 -4.68 -33.75 -27.58
CA ALA A 26 -3.93 -32.68 -28.25
C ALA A 26 -3.40 -31.58 -27.29
N ARG A 27 -4.10 -31.34 -26.16
CA ARG A 27 -3.67 -30.34 -25.16
C ARG A 27 -2.49 -30.80 -24.30
N ARG A 28 -2.28 -32.11 -24.13
CA ARG A 28 -1.10 -32.64 -23.39
C ARG A 28 0.21 -32.46 -24.16
N ARG A 29 0.22 -32.64 -25.49
CA ARG A 29 1.44 -32.47 -26.31
C ARG A 29 1.93 -31.02 -26.38
N LEU A 30 1.02 -30.04 -26.36
CA LEU A 30 1.36 -28.61 -26.34
C LEU A 30 1.93 -28.15 -24.99
N PHE A 31 1.54 -28.80 -23.89
CA PHE A 31 2.07 -28.51 -22.55
C PHE A 31 3.49 -29.07 -22.35
N GLU A 32 3.75 -30.29 -22.85
CA GLU A 32 5.08 -30.93 -22.78
C GLU A 32 6.13 -30.22 -23.66
N LEU A 33 5.74 -29.67 -24.81
CA LEU A 33 6.64 -28.90 -25.68
C LEU A 33 7.00 -27.52 -25.09
N ARG A 34 6.07 -26.88 -24.35
CA ARG A 34 6.35 -25.61 -23.65
C ARG A 34 7.26 -25.79 -22.44
N GLN A 35 7.13 -26.89 -21.69
CA GLN A 35 8.05 -27.20 -20.60
C GLN A 35 9.49 -27.43 -21.11
N LYS A 36 9.66 -28.18 -22.21
CA LYS A 36 11.01 -28.48 -22.75
C LYS A 36 11.75 -27.24 -23.26
N CYS A 37 11.06 -26.19 -23.71
CA CYS A 37 11.70 -24.92 -24.10
C CYS A 37 12.07 -24.05 -22.89
N PHE A 38 11.32 -24.10 -21.79
CA PHE A 38 11.59 -23.28 -20.60
C PHE A 38 12.87 -23.70 -19.86
N TYR A 39 13.15 -25.01 -19.78
CA TYR A 39 14.30 -25.52 -19.02
C TYR A 39 15.65 -25.46 -19.77
N ARG A 40 15.65 -25.23 -21.09
CA ARG A 40 16.88 -25.17 -21.89
C ARG A 40 17.60 -23.81 -21.79
N ASN A 41 16.90 -22.76 -21.36
CA ASN A 41 17.45 -21.40 -21.26
C ASN A 41 18.04 -21.05 -19.89
N PHE A 42 17.89 -21.90 -18.86
CA PHE A 42 18.30 -21.60 -17.48
C PHE A 42 19.36 -22.55 -16.87
N GLY A 43 19.93 -23.48 -17.64
CA GLY A 43 21.15 -24.22 -17.22
C GLY A 43 21.01 -25.11 -15.96
N ILE A 44 19.81 -25.58 -15.62
CA ILE A 44 19.60 -26.43 -14.43
C ILE A 44 19.74 -27.92 -14.82
N SER A 45 20.72 -28.61 -14.23
CA SER A 45 20.96 -30.05 -14.45
C SER A 45 19.87 -30.92 -13.79
N GLN A 46 19.29 -31.85 -14.57
CA GLN A 46 18.25 -32.81 -14.15
C GLN A 46 18.67 -33.76 -13.00
N LYS A 47 19.94 -33.77 -12.58
CA LYS A 47 20.44 -34.70 -11.55
C LYS A 47 20.08 -34.32 -10.10
N PHE A 48 19.64 -33.08 -9.82
CA PHE A 48 19.41 -32.65 -8.43
C PHE A 48 18.00 -32.93 -7.90
N ILE A 49 17.01 -33.19 -8.78
CA ILE A 49 15.60 -33.38 -8.38
C ILE A 49 15.26 -34.85 -8.13
N LEU A 50 16.00 -35.80 -8.71
CA LEU A 50 15.72 -37.24 -8.52
C LEU A 50 16.18 -37.80 -7.18
N GLN A 51 17.05 -37.10 -6.43
CA GLN A 51 17.61 -37.62 -5.17
C GLN A 51 16.78 -37.29 -3.91
N LYS A 52 15.81 -36.37 -4.00
CA LYS A 52 14.93 -36.02 -2.86
C LYS A 52 13.55 -36.68 -2.87
N CYS A 53 13.16 -37.36 -3.95
CA CYS A 53 11.88 -38.06 -4.04
C CYS A 53 11.91 -39.52 -3.55
N GLN A 54 13.07 -40.03 -3.11
CA GLN A 54 13.22 -41.44 -2.70
C GLN A 54 13.05 -41.70 -1.18
N ASN A 55 12.88 -40.67 -0.34
CA ASN A 55 12.86 -40.82 1.14
C ASN A 55 11.57 -40.32 1.83
N MET A 56 10.39 -40.54 1.26
CA MET A 56 9.12 -40.34 1.99
C MET A 56 8.45 -41.68 2.33
N PRO A 57 8.03 -41.92 3.59
CA PRO A 57 7.34 -43.14 3.98
C PRO A 57 5.89 -43.15 3.46
N THR A 58 5.48 -44.27 2.88
CA THR A 58 4.12 -44.51 2.36
C THR A 58 3.16 -44.82 3.50
N ARG A 59 2.09 -44.03 3.65
CA ARG A 59 0.92 -44.40 4.48
C ARG A 59 -0.04 -45.25 3.64
N THR A 60 -0.32 -46.47 4.10
CA THR A 60 -1.30 -47.40 3.52
C THR A 60 -2.74 -47.02 3.89
N PRO A 61 -3.73 -47.27 3.02
CA PRO A 61 -5.15 -47.15 3.35
C PRO A 61 -5.66 -48.42 4.06
N PRO A 62 -6.68 -48.33 4.96
CA PRO A 62 -7.13 -49.48 5.73
C PRO A 62 -7.99 -50.46 4.90
N GLU A 63 -7.68 -51.74 5.09
CA GLU A 63 -8.31 -52.92 4.52
C GLU A 63 -9.67 -53.22 5.16
N ARG A 64 -10.63 -53.69 4.35
CA ARG A 64 -11.95 -54.16 4.77
C ARG A 64 -11.87 -55.51 5.49
N LEU A 65 -12.61 -55.63 6.59
CA LEU A 65 -12.90 -56.89 7.27
C LEU A 65 -13.64 -57.86 6.34
N ARG A 66 -13.04 -59.05 6.14
CA ARG A 66 -13.67 -60.25 5.59
C ARG A 66 -14.64 -60.84 6.61
N GLY A 67 -15.78 -61.33 6.12
CA GLY A 67 -16.64 -62.23 6.88
C GLY A 67 -17.78 -62.84 6.05
N ARG A 68 -17.53 -64.05 5.52
CA ARG A 68 -18.46 -65.19 5.27
C ARG A 68 -19.71 -64.89 4.42
N GLY A 69 -19.83 -65.43 3.20
CA GLY A 69 -20.22 -66.82 2.92
C GLY A 69 -21.71 -66.84 2.57
N ALA A 70 -22.06 -66.78 1.27
CA ALA A 70 -22.42 -67.92 0.42
C ALA A 70 -23.95 -68.17 0.39
N ASP A 71 -24.44 -68.34 -0.84
CA ASP A 71 -25.54 -69.19 -1.27
C ASP A 71 -27.01 -68.72 -1.34
N ILE A 72 -27.46 -68.72 -2.62
CA ILE A 72 -28.63 -69.39 -3.18
C ILE A 72 -29.98 -68.65 -3.23
N ALA A 73 -30.51 -68.69 -4.45
CA ALA A 73 -31.80 -68.22 -4.91
C ALA A 73 -32.98 -69.11 -4.46
N SER A 74 -34.14 -68.48 -4.23
CA SER A 74 -35.50 -69.00 -4.51
C SER A 74 -36.49 -67.84 -4.28
N ARG A 75 -37.23 -67.36 -5.29
CA ARG A 75 -38.54 -67.81 -5.79
C ARG A 75 -39.70 -67.77 -4.76
N SER A 76 -40.84 -67.26 -5.27
CA SER A 76 -42.20 -67.21 -4.72
C SER A 76 -42.44 -66.12 -3.65
N GLY A 77 -43.60 -65.48 -3.54
CA GLY A 77 -44.90 -65.66 -4.17
C GLY A 77 -45.82 -64.51 -3.72
N ALA A 78 -46.94 -64.36 -4.40
CA ALA A 78 -47.89 -63.28 -4.26
C ALA A 78 -48.78 -63.35 -2.99
N ALA A 79 -49.45 -62.21 -2.76
CA ALA A 79 -50.83 -62.06 -2.30
C ALA A 79 -51.15 -61.92 -0.79
N ASP A 80 -51.95 -60.88 -0.56
CA ASP A 80 -53.14 -60.81 0.29
C ASP A 80 -53.08 -60.48 1.80
N ASP A 81 -53.59 -59.26 2.03
CA ASP A 81 -54.75 -58.90 2.87
C ASP A 81 -54.69 -58.70 4.39
N ALA A 82 -55.32 -57.58 4.73
CA ALA A 82 -56.21 -57.32 5.87
C ALA A 82 -55.65 -57.02 7.28
N ARG A 83 -55.88 -55.75 7.64
CA ARG A 83 -56.44 -55.24 8.92
C ARG A 83 -55.66 -55.52 10.22
N TYR A 84 -55.04 -54.44 10.73
CA TYR A 84 -55.24 -54.09 12.14
C TYR A 84 -55.11 -52.58 12.37
N SER A 85 -56.22 -51.94 12.72
CA SER A 85 -56.27 -50.59 13.26
C SER A 85 -55.92 -50.61 14.75
N ARG A 86 -54.94 -49.81 15.19
CA ARG A 86 -55.12 -48.73 16.19
C ARG A 86 -53.79 -48.23 16.74
N ASN A 87 -53.70 -46.90 16.78
CA ASN A 87 -52.90 -46.06 17.68
C ASN A 87 -51.38 -46.14 17.58
N ARG A 88 -50.81 -45.25 16.77
CA ARG A 88 -49.65 -44.45 17.20
C ARG A 88 -49.55 -43.14 16.41
N ARG A 89 -49.32 -42.06 17.18
CA ARG A 89 -48.76 -40.74 16.80
C ARG A 89 -49.76 -39.64 16.42
N ARG A 90 -50.16 -38.89 17.44
CA ARG A 90 -50.36 -37.44 17.37
C ARG A 90 -49.08 -36.80 16.86
N GLY A 91 -49.10 -36.29 15.63
CA GLY A 91 -48.07 -35.38 15.12
C GLY A 91 -48.23 -34.00 15.77
N LYS A 92 -47.47 -33.73 16.83
CA LYS A 92 -47.13 -32.36 17.19
C LYS A 92 -45.92 -31.97 16.34
N ARG A 93 -46.12 -31.05 15.39
CA ARG A 93 -45.01 -30.32 14.75
C ARG A 93 -44.26 -29.56 15.86
N PRO A 94 -42.94 -29.67 15.99
CA PRO A 94 -42.21 -28.71 16.80
C PRO A 94 -42.26 -27.34 16.09
N PRO A 95 -42.65 -26.25 16.77
CA PRO A 95 -42.37 -24.91 16.28
C PRO A 95 -40.89 -24.60 16.56
N GLY A 96 -40.25 -23.86 15.66
CA GLY A 96 -38.91 -23.32 15.91
C GLY A 96 -37.78 -24.18 15.35
N GLY A 97 -37.77 -24.35 14.03
CA GLY A 97 -36.48 -24.28 13.35
C GLY A 97 -36.00 -22.83 13.53
N LEU A 98 -35.09 -22.61 14.47
CA LEU A 98 -34.25 -21.42 14.46
C LEU A 98 -33.54 -21.45 13.10
N ASN A 99 -34.05 -20.63 12.16
CA ASN A 99 -33.21 -20.10 11.11
C ASN A 99 -32.02 -19.48 11.85
N PHE A 100 -30.85 -20.12 11.77
CA PHE A 100 -29.61 -19.41 12.01
C PHE A 100 -29.61 -18.27 11.01
N GLN A 101 -30.00 -17.08 11.47
CA GLN A 101 -29.81 -15.84 10.75
C GLN A 101 -28.32 -15.76 10.43
N GLY A 102 -27.99 -15.43 9.18
CA GLY A 102 -26.62 -15.41 8.67
C GLY A 102 -25.71 -14.65 9.61
N GLY A 103 -24.83 -15.36 10.30
CA GLY A 103 -23.71 -14.74 11.00
C GLY A 103 -22.82 -14.10 9.96
N PHE A 104 -22.46 -12.83 10.16
CA PHE A 104 -21.39 -12.19 9.41
C PHE A 104 -20.13 -13.05 9.56
N SER A 105 -19.82 -13.84 8.55
CA SER A 105 -18.68 -14.73 8.57
C SER A 105 -17.49 -14.01 7.95
N MET A 106 -16.43 -13.83 8.72
CA MET A 106 -15.12 -13.39 8.21
C MET A 106 -14.76 -14.13 6.92
N ASN A 107 -14.16 -13.40 5.99
CA ASN A 107 -13.77 -13.93 4.70
C ASN A 107 -12.28 -14.26 4.70
N ALA A 108 -11.95 -15.54 4.51
CA ALA A 108 -10.56 -16.00 4.50
C ALA A 108 -9.74 -15.42 3.33
N ALA A 109 -10.36 -15.19 2.17
CA ALA A 109 -9.70 -14.58 1.01
C ALA A 109 -9.39 -13.10 1.28
N ASP A 110 -10.33 -12.36 1.89
CA ASP A 110 -10.12 -10.97 2.27
C ASP A 110 -9.03 -10.86 3.34
N THR A 111 -9.07 -11.74 4.35
CA THR A 111 -8.04 -11.79 5.39
C THR A 111 -6.66 -12.07 4.80
N GLY A 112 -6.53 -13.08 3.94
CA GLY A 112 -5.28 -13.40 3.27
C GLY A 112 -4.77 -12.26 2.38
N PHE A 113 -5.67 -11.62 1.63
CA PHE A 113 -5.36 -10.47 0.80
C PHE A 113 -4.83 -9.29 1.62
N ILE A 114 -5.46 -8.95 2.75
CA ILE A 114 -5.06 -7.83 3.59
C ILE A 114 -3.75 -8.10 4.32
N LEU A 115 -3.48 -9.34 4.74
CA LEU A 115 -2.16 -9.69 5.31
C LEU A 115 -1.04 -9.57 4.27
N ILE A 116 -1.29 -9.95 3.01
CA ILE A 116 -0.35 -9.74 1.91
C ILE A 116 -0.17 -8.24 1.66
N CYS A 117 -1.25 -7.46 1.62
CA CYS A 117 -1.19 -6.01 1.43
C CYS A 117 -0.39 -5.34 2.55
N ALA A 118 -0.59 -5.74 3.81
CA ALA A 118 0.19 -5.24 4.94
C ALA A 118 1.69 -5.55 4.75
N ALA A 119 2.06 -6.75 4.33
CA ALA A 119 3.45 -7.09 4.04
C ALA A 119 4.04 -6.26 2.88
N LEU A 120 3.26 -5.98 1.84
CA LEU A 120 3.65 -5.11 0.72
C LEU A 120 3.88 -3.66 1.19
N VAL A 121 2.98 -3.11 2.02
CA VAL A 121 3.13 -1.75 2.57
C VAL A 121 4.32 -1.67 3.52
N MET A 122 4.52 -2.69 4.36
CA MET A 122 5.72 -2.79 5.21
C MET A 122 6.99 -2.67 4.36
N PHE A 123 7.05 -3.41 3.25
CA PHE A 123 8.21 -3.46 2.35
C PHE A 123 8.48 -2.12 1.64
N MET A 124 7.53 -1.19 1.62
CA MET A 124 7.78 0.18 1.17
C MET A 124 8.78 0.92 2.07
N THR A 125 8.85 0.61 3.36
CA THR A 125 9.76 1.29 4.31
C THR A 125 11.25 1.03 4.00
N PRO A 126 11.71 -0.22 3.82
CA PRO A 126 13.05 -0.47 3.30
C PRO A 126 13.21 0.01 1.84
N GLY A 127 12.16 -0.02 1.01
CA GLY A 127 12.19 0.62 -0.31
C GLY A 127 12.53 2.10 -0.25
N LEU A 128 11.91 2.83 0.68
CA LEU A 128 12.18 4.25 0.94
C LEU A 128 13.60 4.46 1.48
N ALA A 129 14.07 3.58 2.37
CA ALA A 129 15.44 3.60 2.88
C ALA A 129 16.47 3.57 1.74
N LEU A 130 16.25 2.72 0.73
CA LEU A 130 17.11 2.63 -0.45
C LEU A 130 16.90 3.83 -1.40
N PHE A 131 15.65 4.27 -1.58
CA PHE A 131 15.30 5.40 -2.42
C PHE A 131 16.04 6.66 -1.96
N TYR A 132 15.86 7.03 -0.69
CA TYR A 132 16.51 8.17 -0.05
C TYR A 132 18.00 7.95 0.18
N GLY A 133 18.40 6.75 0.60
CA GLY A 133 19.78 6.37 0.79
C GLY A 133 20.61 6.67 -0.45
N GLY A 134 20.18 6.20 -1.63
CA GLY A 134 20.89 6.43 -2.90
C GLY A 134 21.07 7.90 -3.30
N MET A 135 20.19 8.79 -2.81
CA MET A 135 20.19 10.22 -3.13
C MET A 135 21.07 11.08 -2.19
N VAL A 136 21.39 10.59 -0.99
CA VAL A 136 22.28 11.33 -0.07
C VAL A 136 23.76 11.12 -0.43
N ARG A 137 24.63 11.94 0.15
CA ARG A 137 26.08 11.76 0.07
C ARG A 137 26.52 10.49 0.81
N ALA A 138 27.60 9.85 0.35
CA ALA A 138 28.06 8.56 0.85
C ALA A 138 28.29 8.49 2.38
N LYS A 139 28.67 9.61 3.00
CA LYS A 139 28.91 9.72 4.46
C LYS A 139 27.64 9.71 5.33
N ASN A 140 26.46 9.64 4.70
CA ASN A 140 25.15 9.73 5.33
C ASN A 140 24.19 8.59 4.94
N VAL A 141 24.70 7.57 4.21
CA VAL A 141 23.85 6.51 3.66
C VAL A 141 23.28 5.63 4.78
N LEU A 142 24.10 5.26 5.76
CA LEU A 142 23.67 4.41 6.87
C LEU A 142 22.71 5.16 7.79
N GLY A 143 22.98 6.42 8.12
CA GLY A 143 22.08 7.25 8.91
C GLY A 143 20.71 7.42 8.24
N THR A 144 20.70 7.60 6.91
CA THR A 144 19.45 7.69 6.13
C THR A 144 18.68 6.38 6.13
N VAL A 145 19.36 5.24 5.95
CA VAL A 145 18.73 3.91 6.05
C VAL A 145 18.22 3.64 7.47
N MET A 146 18.99 4.03 8.48
CA MET A 146 18.67 3.84 9.89
C MET A 146 17.39 4.57 10.28
N HIS A 147 17.15 5.78 9.76
CA HIS A 147 15.91 6.51 10.00
C HIS A 147 14.67 5.69 9.60
N SER A 148 14.67 5.07 8.42
CA SER A 148 13.54 4.24 7.97
C SER A 148 13.41 2.95 8.78
N MET A 149 14.52 2.26 9.05
CA MET A 149 14.48 0.98 9.75
C MET A 149 14.10 1.12 11.23
N VAL A 150 14.55 2.18 11.90
CA VAL A 150 14.17 2.42 13.30
C VAL A 150 12.72 2.87 13.43
N ILE A 151 12.19 3.63 12.45
CA ILE A 151 10.76 3.99 12.39
C ILE A 151 9.90 2.74 12.31
N LEU A 152 10.27 1.73 11.51
CA LEU A 152 9.54 0.47 11.42
C LEU A 152 9.36 -0.18 12.79
N GLY A 153 10.41 -0.24 13.61
CA GLY A 153 10.33 -0.79 14.96
C GLY A 153 9.58 0.12 15.95
N VAL A 154 10.02 1.38 16.06
CA VAL A 154 9.50 2.34 17.05
C VAL A 154 8.02 2.64 16.82
N VAL A 155 7.64 2.96 15.58
CA VAL A 155 6.26 3.32 15.27
C VAL A 155 5.32 2.13 15.41
N SER A 156 5.76 0.90 15.09
CA SER A 156 4.95 -0.30 15.33
C SER A 156 4.60 -0.48 16.81
N ILE A 157 5.55 -0.21 17.72
CA ILE A 157 5.30 -0.27 19.16
C ILE A 157 4.41 0.88 19.62
N VAL A 158 4.69 2.13 19.19
CA VAL A 158 3.85 3.28 19.52
C VAL A 158 2.41 3.08 19.03
N TRP A 159 2.24 2.52 17.83
CA TRP A 159 0.95 2.20 17.25
C TRP A 159 0.17 1.19 18.11
N ALA A 160 0.80 0.08 18.47
CA ALA A 160 0.18 -0.94 19.31
C ALA A 160 -0.19 -0.42 20.71
N VAL A 161 0.66 0.42 21.30
CA VAL A 161 0.42 0.94 22.65
C VAL A 161 -0.66 2.02 22.66
N ILE A 162 -0.59 3.00 21.77
CA ILE A 162 -1.46 4.19 21.83
C ILE A 162 -1.93 4.73 20.47
N GLY A 163 -1.13 4.62 19.41
CA GLY A 163 -1.48 5.22 18.11
C GLY A 163 -2.75 4.64 17.49
N TYR A 164 -2.97 3.33 17.63
CA TYR A 164 -4.16 2.66 17.11
C TYR A 164 -5.44 3.17 17.78
N THR A 165 -5.46 3.26 19.11
CA THR A 165 -6.64 3.72 19.84
C THR A 165 -6.98 5.18 19.54
N LEU A 166 -5.97 6.04 19.44
CA LEU A 166 -6.19 7.45 19.09
C LEU A 166 -6.64 7.66 17.64
N SER A 167 -6.41 6.67 16.77
CA SER A 167 -6.84 6.71 15.37
C SER A 167 -8.23 6.10 15.17
N PHE A 168 -8.52 4.95 15.80
CA PHE A 168 -9.69 4.12 15.50
C PHE A 168 -10.57 3.77 16.70
N GLY A 169 -10.26 4.29 17.90
CA GLY A 169 -11.14 4.21 19.07
C GLY A 169 -12.38 5.09 18.92
N SER A 170 -13.22 5.12 19.95
CA SER A 170 -14.48 5.89 19.93
C SER A 170 -14.23 7.36 19.63
N ASP A 171 -15.02 7.96 18.75
CA ASP A 171 -14.87 9.37 18.38
C ASP A 171 -15.02 10.32 19.59
N ILE A 172 -14.09 11.27 19.72
CA ILE A 172 -14.14 12.37 20.68
C ILE A 172 -14.22 13.68 19.89
N GLY A 173 -15.45 14.11 19.64
CA GLY A 173 -15.75 15.43 19.06
C GLY A 173 -15.32 15.60 17.62
N GLY A 174 -15.17 14.51 16.85
CA GLY A 174 -14.67 14.54 15.48
C GLY A 174 -13.15 14.62 15.36
N LEU A 175 -12.40 14.71 16.47
CA LEU A 175 -11.00 15.18 16.46
C LEU A 175 -9.97 14.10 16.80
N ILE A 176 -10.29 13.15 17.67
CA ILE A 176 -9.37 12.09 18.09
C ILE A 176 -10.16 10.87 18.60
N GLY A 177 -9.59 9.69 18.46
CA GLY A 177 -10.14 8.47 19.05
C GLY A 177 -9.91 8.39 20.56
N GLY A 178 -10.83 7.70 21.24
CA GLY A 178 -10.76 7.38 22.66
C GLY A 178 -9.71 6.32 23.00
N MET A 179 -9.68 5.92 24.26
CA MET A 179 -8.66 5.00 24.81
C MET A 179 -9.13 3.53 24.85
N ASP A 180 -10.21 3.20 24.16
CA ASP A 180 -10.86 1.86 24.20
C ASP A 180 -9.91 0.73 23.80
N PHE A 181 -8.99 1.00 22.87
CA PHE A 181 -8.02 0.05 22.33
C PHE A 181 -6.60 0.30 22.82
N PHE A 182 -6.42 1.01 23.95
CA PHE A 182 -5.10 1.22 24.53
C PHE A 182 -4.40 -0.11 24.81
N GLY A 183 -3.16 -0.26 24.35
CA GLY A 183 -2.41 -1.51 24.43
C GLY A 183 -3.06 -2.67 23.66
N LEU A 184 -3.81 -2.38 22.59
CA LEU A 184 -4.59 -3.33 21.81
C LEU A 184 -5.67 -4.07 22.61
N ASN A 185 -6.16 -3.47 23.71
CA ASN A 185 -7.29 -4.02 24.46
C ASN A 185 -8.50 -4.20 23.52
N GLY A 186 -9.15 -5.37 23.53
CA GLY A 186 -10.29 -5.65 22.65
C GLY A 186 -9.97 -5.80 21.15
N VAL A 187 -8.71 -5.70 20.73
CA VAL A 187 -8.27 -5.89 19.34
C VAL A 187 -7.85 -7.35 19.14
N GLY A 188 -8.81 -8.18 18.74
CA GLY A 188 -8.64 -9.63 18.70
C GLY A 188 -8.82 -10.28 17.33
N LEU A 189 -9.13 -11.57 17.37
CA LEU A 189 -9.41 -12.42 16.20
C LEU A 189 -10.81 -12.22 15.63
N GLU A 190 -11.71 -11.60 16.40
CA GLU A 190 -13.06 -11.24 15.98
C GLU A 190 -13.05 -9.98 15.10
N PRO A 191 -14.10 -9.74 14.29
CA PRO A 191 -14.19 -8.55 13.45
C PRO A 191 -14.20 -7.23 14.22
N LYS A 192 -13.74 -6.17 13.55
CA LYS A 192 -13.92 -4.79 14.01
C LYS A 192 -15.31 -4.31 13.60
N GLU A 193 -15.99 -3.55 14.46
CA GLU A 193 -17.21 -2.85 14.05
C GLU A 193 -16.97 -1.97 12.81
N GLY A 194 -17.84 -2.15 11.80
CA GLY A 194 -17.74 -1.49 10.50
C GLY A 194 -16.81 -2.19 9.50
N VAL A 195 -16.12 -3.27 9.89
CA VAL A 195 -15.27 -4.10 9.02
C VAL A 195 -15.51 -5.58 9.36
N ASP A 196 -16.67 -6.09 8.96
CA ASP A 196 -17.17 -7.40 9.41
C ASP A 196 -16.50 -8.59 8.70
N ASN A 197 -15.78 -8.34 7.61
CA ASN A 197 -15.17 -9.37 6.77
C ASN A 197 -13.73 -9.75 7.20
N LEU A 198 -13.11 -9.00 8.11
CA LEU A 198 -11.70 -9.17 8.53
C LEU A 198 -11.59 -9.31 10.05
N PRO A 199 -10.63 -10.10 10.57
CA PRO A 199 -10.21 -9.98 11.96
C PRO A 199 -9.77 -8.55 12.29
N HIS A 200 -10.13 -8.05 13.48
CA HIS A 200 -9.73 -6.71 13.93
C HIS A 200 -8.20 -6.54 13.93
N LEU A 201 -7.45 -7.59 14.29
CA LEU A 201 -5.99 -7.60 14.18
C LEU A 201 -5.46 -7.42 12.76
N ALA A 202 -6.15 -7.95 11.74
CA ALA A 202 -5.73 -7.80 10.35
C ALA A 202 -5.89 -6.35 9.87
N PHE A 203 -6.99 -5.71 10.25
CA PHE A 203 -7.19 -4.27 10.01
C PHE A 203 -6.14 -3.42 10.76
N MET A 204 -5.91 -3.72 12.04
CA MET A 204 -4.95 -2.99 12.87
C MET A 204 -3.52 -3.05 12.29
N VAL A 205 -3.06 -4.24 11.89
CA VAL A 205 -1.69 -4.39 11.36
C VAL A 205 -1.56 -3.79 9.95
N PHE A 206 -2.61 -3.83 9.13
CA PHE A 206 -2.61 -3.14 7.84
C PHE A 206 -2.44 -1.63 8.03
N GLN A 207 -3.23 -1.02 8.91
CA GLN A 207 -3.15 0.42 9.22
C GLN A 207 -1.82 0.81 9.91
N CYS A 208 -1.24 -0.09 10.72
CA CYS A 208 0.08 0.10 11.32
C CYS A 208 1.14 0.42 10.25
N MET A 209 1.09 -0.22 9.08
CA MET A 209 2.08 -0.01 8.03
C MET A 209 1.97 1.38 7.37
N PHE A 210 0.77 1.98 7.34
CA PHE A 210 0.59 3.39 6.93
C PHE A 210 1.15 4.33 7.99
N ALA A 211 0.92 4.02 9.28
CA ALA A 211 1.48 4.78 10.39
C ALA A 211 3.02 4.76 10.38
N VAL A 212 3.62 3.63 10.02
CA VAL A 212 5.08 3.47 9.87
C VAL A 212 5.64 4.28 8.71
N ILE A 213 5.08 4.13 7.49
CA ILE A 213 5.69 4.75 6.31
C ILE A 213 5.58 6.28 6.34
N THR A 214 4.54 6.83 6.97
CA THR A 214 4.26 8.27 6.97
C THR A 214 5.39 9.14 7.57
N PRO A 215 5.85 8.93 8.82
CA PRO A 215 6.98 9.68 9.36
C PRO A 215 8.29 9.33 8.64
N ALA A 216 8.40 8.14 8.02
CA ALA A 216 9.57 7.79 7.21
C ALA A 216 9.69 8.70 5.98
N LEU A 217 8.58 9.10 5.36
CA LEU A 217 8.57 10.07 4.25
C LEU A 217 9.19 11.42 4.65
N ILE A 218 8.89 11.91 5.87
CA ILE A 218 9.39 13.19 6.41
C ILE A 218 10.92 13.22 6.44
N THR A 219 11.57 12.06 6.64
CA THR A 219 13.03 11.95 6.78
C THR A 219 13.80 12.48 5.57
N GLY A 220 13.18 12.47 4.39
CA GLY A 220 13.76 13.02 3.19
C GLY A 220 13.98 14.54 3.24
N ALA A 221 13.20 15.27 4.04
CA ALA A 221 13.31 16.74 4.10
C ALA A 221 14.51 17.22 4.91
N PHE A 222 14.83 16.48 5.98
CA PHE A 222 15.90 16.81 6.92
C PHE A 222 17.14 15.93 6.80
N ALA A 223 17.22 15.13 5.73
CA ALA A 223 18.34 14.23 5.49
C ALA A 223 19.68 14.95 5.68
N GLU A 224 20.64 14.24 6.29
CA GLU A 224 22.03 14.67 6.53
C GLU A 224 22.25 15.74 7.62
N ARG A 225 21.23 16.16 8.38
CA ARG A 225 21.42 17.20 9.41
C ARG A 225 20.62 17.04 10.71
N ILE A 226 19.80 16.00 10.84
CA ILE A 226 19.02 15.77 12.06
C ILE A 226 19.86 15.00 13.10
N LYS A 227 19.69 15.33 14.38
CA LYS A 227 20.28 14.58 15.49
C LYS A 227 19.43 13.34 15.77
N PHE A 228 20.05 12.17 15.90
CA PHE A 228 19.32 10.90 15.98
C PHE A 228 18.37 10.81 17.19
N THR A 229 18.80 11.30 18.37
CA THR A 229 17.95 11.31 19.57
C THR A 229 16.75 12.25 19.44
N GLY A 230 16.94 13.42 18.85
CA GLY A 230 15.87 14.36 18.54
C GLY A 230 14.88 13.77 17.54
N PHE A 231 15.38 13.10 16.49
CA PHE A 231 14.58 12.39 15.52
C PHE A 231 13.68 11.31 16.14
N LEU A 232 14.21 10.49 17.07
CA LEU A 232 13.42 9.46 17.74
C LEU A 232 12.28 10.05 18.57
N LEU A 233 12.58 11.07 19.40
CA LEU A 233 11.56 11.73 20.22
C LEU A 233 10.51 12.42 19.33
N PHE A 234 10.96 13.13 18.30
CA PHE A 234 10.09 13.75 17.30
C PHE A 234 9.13 12.73 16.69
N THR A 235 9.63 11.59 16.23
CA THR A 235 8.82 10.54 15.59
C THR A 235 7.71 10.03 16.51
N VAL A 236 8.05 9.71 17.78
CA VAL A 236 7.06 9.23 18.76
C VAL A 236 5.96 10.27 18.97
N LEU A 237 6.34 11.52 19.22
CA LEU A 237 5.39 12.61 19.44
C LEU A 237 4.56 12.88 18.18
N TRP A 238 5.17 12.84 17.00
CA TRP A 238 4.51 13.11 15.73
C TRP A 238 3.44 12.06 15.41
N VAL A 239 3.71 10.78 15.68
CA VAL A 239 2.70 9.72 15.51
C VAL A 239 1.49 9.95 16.44
N ILE A 240 1.73 10.35 17.68
CA ILE A 240 0.67 10.56 18.68
C ILE A 240 -0.15 11.82 18.38
N PHE A 241 0.52 12.94 18.09
CA PHE A 241 -0.12 14.26 18.04
C PHE A 241 -0.41 14.79 16.63
N VAL A 242 0.13 14.16 15.59
CA VAL A 242 -0.11 14.55 14.18
C VAL A 242 -0.76 13.40 13.41
N TYR A 243 -0.09 12.24 13.34
CA TYR A 243 -0.61 11.13 12.53
C TYR A 243 -1.95 10.63 13.06
N SER A 244 -2.05 10.31 14.36
CA SER A 244 -3.25 9.68 14.92
C SER A 244 -4.50 10.58 14.81
N PRO A 245 -4.44 11.89 15.14
CA PRO A 245 -5.57 12.79 14.89
C PRO A 245 -5.91 12.90 13.39
N MET A 246 -4.90 13.03 12.52
CA MET A 246 -5.13 13.14 11.09
C MET A 246 -5.79 11.88 10.51
N CYS A 247 -5.34 10.71 10.94
CA CYS A 247 -5.95 9.42 10.64
C CYS A 247 -7.39 9.36 11.15
N HIS A 248 -7.63 9.83 12.38
CA HIS A 248 -8.97 9.84 12.96
C HIS A 248 -9.94 10.73 12.18
N TRP A 249 -9.51 11.93 11.80
CA TRP A 249 -10.34 12.88 11.04
C TRP A 249 -10.86 12.27 9.74
N VAL A 250 -10.07 11.43 9.07
CA VAL A 250 -10.34 10.93 7.72
C VAL A 250 -10.85 9.49 7.70
N TRP A 251 -10.34 8.61 8.56
CA TRP A 251 -10.64 7.17 8.56
C TRP A 251 -11.21 6.65 9.88
N GLY A 252 -11.03 7.39 10.97
CA GLY A 252 -11.50 7.00 12.31
C GLY A 252 -12.93 7.42 12.64
N GLY A 253 -13.67 8.00 11.68
CA GLY A 253 -15.01 8.54 11.91
C GLY A 253 -15.06 10.01 12.29
N GLY A 254 -13.92 10.72 12.22
CA GLY A 254 -13.83 12.13 12.57
C GLY A 254 -14.45 13.08 11.54
N TRP A 255 -14.22 14.39 11.75
CA TRP A 255 -14.98 15.44 11.08
C TRP A 255 -14.77 15.55 9.56
N LEU A 256 -13.60 15.18 9.02
CA LEU A 256 -13.38 15.19 7.56
C LEU A 256 -14.14 14.04 6.88
N ALA A 257 -14.18 12.87 7.52
CA ALA A 257 -15.03 11.77 7.10
C ALA A 257 -16.51 12.18 7.16
N GLY A 258 -16.94 12.80 8.26
CA GLY A 258 -18.30 13.32 8.42
C GLY A 258 -18.69 14.42 7.42
N LEU A 259 -17.72 15.21 6.96
CA LEU A 259 -17.90 16.21 5.90
C LEU A 259 -18.06 15.57 4.50
N GLY A 260 -17.65 14.30 4.33
CA GLY A 260 -17.66 13.58 3.06
C GLY A 260 -16.36 13.71 2.25
N ALA A 261 -15.23 13.99 2.91
CA ALA A 261 -13.93 13.99 2.25
C ALA A 261 -13.55 12.58 1.80
N LEU A 262 -13.17 12.45 0.54
CA LEU A 262 -12.71 11.21 -0.06
C LEU A 262 -11.20 11.13 -0.02
N ASP A 263 -10.68 10.14 0.70
CA ASP A 263 -9.27 9.79 0.73
C ASP A 263 -9.12 8.27 0.81
N PHE A 264 -9.00 7.64 -0.37
CA PHE A 264 -9.08 6.20 -0.49
C PHE A 264 -7.94 5.47 0.25
N ALA A 265 -6.71 5.96 0.14
CA ALA A 265 -5.54 5.30 0.69
C ALA A 265 -4.51 6.24 1.35
N GLY A 266 -4.77 7.54 1.47
CA GLY A 266 -3.96 8.41 2.34
C GLY A 266 -3.28 9.57 1.63
N GLY A 267 -3.95 10.20 0.67
CA GLY A 267 -3.52 11.49 0.13
C GLY A 267 -3.39 12.54 1.23
N ALA A 268 -4.36 12.62 2.15
CA ALA A 268 -4.29 13.50 3.32
C ALA A 268 -3.51 12.87 4.46
N VAL A 269 -3.87 11.64 4.85
CA VAL A 269 -3.36 10.98 6.06
C VAL A 269 -1.86 10.66 5.96
N VAL A 270 -1.35 10.33 4.78
CA VAL A 270 0.05 9.94 4.56
C VAL A 270 0.83 11.03 3.82
N HIS A 271 0.38 11.43 2.63
CA HIS A 271 1.23 12.26 1.75
C HIS A 271 1.23 13.74 2.12
N MET A 272 0.06 14.39 2.20
CA MET A 272 0.00 15.80 2.57
C MET A 272 0.42 16.03 4.02
N SER A 273 0.08 15.13 4.95
CA SER A 273 0.50 15.23 6.35
C SER A 273 2.03 15.18 6.50
N SER A 274 2.69 14.20 5.86
CA SER A 274 4.15 14.08 5.88
C SER A 274 4.82 15.24 5.12
N ALA A 275 4.24 15.72 4.03
CA ALA A 275 4.79 16.84 3.27
C ALA A 275 4.68 18.19 3.99
N ALA A 276 3.55 18.47 4.64
CA ALA A 276 3.39 19.66 5.48
C ALA A 276 4.37 19.64 6.66
N SER A 277 4.57 18.46 7.25
CA SER A 277 5.54 18.24 8.32
C SER A 277 6.99 18.35 7.82
N ALA A 278 7.27 17.85 6.62
CA ALA A 278 8.55 17.98 5.93
C ALA A 278 8.88 19.45 5.65
N LEU A 279 7.91 20.25 5.21
CA LEU A 279 8.08 21.68 5.00
C LEU A 279 8.40 22.39 6.32
N ALA A 280 7.68 22.08 7.40
CA ALA A 280 7.97 22.58 8.74
C ALA A 280 9.40 22.20 9.20
N CYS A 281 9.79 20.94 9.04
CA CYS A 281 11.14 20.46 9.33
C CYS A 281 12.21 21.20 8.51
N ALA A 282 12.00 21.35 7.21
CA ALA A 282 12.97 22.00 6.31
C ALA A 282 13.18 23.47 6.68
N ILE A 283 12.11 24.18 7.07
CA ILE A 283 12.16 25.56 7.52
C ILE A 283 12.82 25.67 8.90
N TYR A 284 12.36 24.88 9.88
CA TYR A 284 12.83 24.95 11.26
C TYR A 284 14.32 24.57 11.40
N LEU A 285 14.72 23.46 10.78
CA LEU A 285 16.12 23.03 10.81
C LEU A 285 17.01 23.96 9.99
N GLY A 286 16.48 24.58 8.94
CA GLY A 286 17.24 25.37 7.98
C GLY A 286 18.06 24.51 7.01
N LYS A 287 18.93 25.16 6.24
CA LYS A 287 19.67 24.57 5.11
C LYS A 287 20.83 23.69 5.56
N ARG A 288 21.16 22.64 4.79
CA ARG A 288 22.43 21.91 4.95
C ARG A 288 23.63 22.80 4.68
N SER A 289 24.74 22.50 5.35
CA SER A 289 26.04 23.11 5.11
C SER A 289 26.49 22.87 3.67
N GLY A 290 26.70 23.97 2.93
CA GLY A 290 27.06 23.95 1.50
C GLY A 290 25.89 24.09 0.52
N TYR A 291 24.64 24.14 1.00
CA TYR A 291 23.46 24.30 0.13
C TYR A 291 23.56 25.57 -0.72
N GLY A 292 23.35 25.43 -2.04
CA GLY A 292 23.47 26.52 -3.02
C GLY A 292 24.91 26.97 -3.33
N LYS A 293 25.91 26.41 -2.64
CA LYS A 293 27.33 26.69 -2.86
C LYS A 293 28.08 25.51 -3.48
N GLN A 294 27.63 24.28 -3.20
CA GLN A 294 28.23 23.04 -3.69
C GLN A 294 27.14 22.11 -4.24
N PRO A 295 27.43 21.33 -5.29
CA PRO A 295 26.50 20.32 -5.77
C PRO A 295 26.42 19.16 -4.75
N PHE A 296 25.20 18.80 -4.36
CA PHE A 296 24.94 17.57 -3.61
C PHE A 296 24.58 16.47 -4.59
N MET A 297 25.56 15.64 -4.93
CA MET A 297 25.38 14.56 -5.89
C MET A 297 24.93 13.27 -5.17
N PRO A 298 23.90 12.58 -5.70
CA PRO A 298 23.55 11.22 -5.27
C PRO A 298 24.76 10.30 -5.34
N HIS A 299 25.03 9.56 -4.27
CA HIS A 299 26.17 8.66 -4.24
C HIS A 299 25.91 7.36 -5.03
N ASN A 300 24.65 6.92 -5.17
CA ASN A 300 24.29 5.67 -5.85
C ASN A 300 22.87 5.70 -6.44
N LEU A 301 22.74 6.16 -7.69
CA LEU A 301 21.45 6.19 -8.39
C LEU A 301 20.81 4.80 -8.62
N PRO A 302 21.55 3.73 -8.94
CA PRO A 302 20.98 2.38 -8.98
C PRO A 302 20.27 1.97 -7.69
N LEU A 303 20.82 2.34 -6.53
CA LEU A 303 20.17 2.11 -5.23
C LEU A 303 18.83 2.86 -5.13
N THR A 304 18.79 4.11 -5.58
CA THR A 304 17.56 4.89 -5.66
C THR A 304 16.54 4.23 -6.58
N VAL A 305 16.95 3.75 -7.75
CA VAL A 305 16.05 3.06 -8.70
C VAL A 305 15.48 1.77 -8.10
N LEU A 306 16.29 0.98 -7.39
CA LEU A 306 15.82 -0.21 -6.68
C LEU A 306 14.79 0.15 -5.60
N GLY A 307 15.06 1.19 -4.82
CA GLY A 307 14.12 1.70 -3.81
C GLY A 307 12.79 2.12 -4.42
N ALA A 308 12.82 2.87 -5.53
CA ALA A 308 11.61 3.26 -6.24
C ALA A 308 10.81 2.07 -6.81
N ALA A 309 11.50 1.04 -7.33
CA ALA A 309 10.85 -0.17 -7.79
C ALA A 309 10.13 -0.92 -6.66
N ILE A 310 10.75 -0.97 -5.48
CA ILE A 310 10.14 -1.54 -4.27
C ILE A 310 8.95 -0.70 -3.82
N LEU A 311 9.05 0.64 -3.84
CA LEU A 311 7.94 1.53 -3.52
C LEU A 311 6.76 1.31 -4.46
N TRP A 312 6.98 1.22 -5.78
CA TRP A 312 5.93 0.92 -6.75
C TRP A 312 5.29 -0.44 -6.47
N PHE A 313 6.11 -1.48 -6.26
CA PHE A 313 5.60 -2.81 -5.93
C PHE A 313 4.77 -2.83 -4.64
N GLY A 314 5.25 -2.20 -3.58
CA GLY A 314 4.53 -2.10 -2.31
C GLY A 314 3.23 -1.29 -2.42
N TRP A 315 3.19 -0.30 -3.31
CA TRP A 315 2.02 0.54 -3.53
C TRP A 315 0.80 -0.22 -4.04
N PHE A 316 0.99 -1.39 -4.65
CA PHE A 316 -0.12 -2.27 -4.97
C PHE A 316 -0.88 -2.72 -3.72
N GLY A 317 -0.16 -3.09 -2.66
CA GLY A 317 -0.78 -3.39 -1.36
C GLY A 317 -1.34 -2.14 -0.68
N PHE A 318 -0.68 -1.00 -0.85
CA PHE A 318 -1.10 0.28 -0.30
C PHE A 318 -2.46 0.71 -0.84
N ASN A 319 -2.64 0.80 -2.16
CA ASN A 319 -3.89 1.25 -2.74
C ASN A 319 -4.92 0.12 -2.84
N ALA A 320 -4.58 -1.04 -3.40
CA ALA A 320 -5.57 -2.11 -3.56
C ALA A 320 -6.05 -2.66 -2.21
N GLY A 321 -5.17 -2.71 -1.20
CA GLY A 321 -5.51 -3.13 0.15
C GLY A 321 -6.52 -2.21 0.83
N SER A 322 -6.58 -0.92 0.47
CA SER A 322 -7.55 0.02 1.03
C SER A 322 -9.01 -0.23 0.58
N ALA A 323 -9.23 -1.17 -0.34
CA ALA A 323 -10.57 -1.72 -0.58
C ALA A 323 -11.06 -2.64 0.55
N LEU A 324 -10.17 -3.06 1.46
CA LEU A 324 -10.41 -3.95 2.61
C LEU A 324 -11.01 -5.33 2.25
N ALA A 325 -10.98 -5.70 0.97
CA ALA A 325 -11.52 -6.96 0.46
C ALA A 325 -10.88 -7.34 -0.89
N ALA A 326 -10.83 -8.64 -1.18
CA ALA A 326 -10.35 -9.19 -2.45
C ALA A 326 -11.48 -9.15 -3.50
N ASN A 327 -11.79 -7.97 -4.03
CA ASN A 327 -12.96 -7.75 -4.88
C ASN A 327 -12.67 -6.88 -6.13
N GLY A 328 -13.72 -6.52 -6.87
CA GLY A 328 -13.61 -5.67 -8.07
C GLY A 328 -13.07 -4.26 -7.79
N LEU A 329 -13.34 -3.70 -6.61
CA LEU A 329 -12.82 -2.40 -6.19
C LEU A 329 -11.30 -2.45 -5.99
N ALA A 330 -10.79 -3.50 -5.33
CA ALA A 330 -9.36 -3.75 -5.20
C ALA A 330 -8.67 -3.86 -6.58
N ALA A 331 -9.28 -4.58 -7.53
CA ALA A 331 -8.78 -4.71 -8.89
C ALA A 331 -8.76 -3.37 -9.64
N SER A 332 -9.79 -2.54 -9.44
CA SER A 332 -9.85 -1.18 -9.97
C SER A 332 -8.72 -0.32 -9.42
N ALA A 333 -8.57 -0.28 -8.09
CA ALA A 333 -7.54 0.48 -7.40
C ALA A 333 -6.12 0.05 -7.78
N PHE A 334 -5.88 -1.25 -7.94
CA PHE A 334 -4.61 -1.78 -8.44
C PHE A 334 -4.30 -1.23 -9.84
N THR A 335 -5.30 -1.25 -10.73
CA THR A 335 -5.13 -0.83 -12.12
C THR A 335 -4.91 0.68 -12.23
N THR A 336 -5.72 1.49 -11.55
CA THR A 336 -5.55 2.96 -11.54
C THR A 336 -4.18 3.35 -10.98
N THR A 337 -3.71 2.66 -9.93
CA THR A 337 -2.37 2.85 -9.35
C THR A 337 -1.26 2.65 -10.38
N HIS A 338 -1.28 1.52 -11.10
CA HIS A 338 -0.26 1.25 -12.12
C HIS A 338 -0.27 2.28 -13.24
N MET A 339 -1.47 2.59 -13.75
CA MET A 339 -1.62 3.47 -14.90
C MET A 339 -1.25 4.92 -14.59
N ALA A 340 -1.58 5.41 -13.38
CA ALA A 340 -1.17 6.75 -12.95
C ALA A 340 0.35 6.85 -12.75
N ALA A 341 0.98 5.85 -12.13
CA ALA A 341 2.43 5.81 -11.95
C ALA A 341 3.18 5.82 -13.29
N ALA A 342 2.74 4.98 -14.24
CA ALA A 342 3.31 4.93 -15.57
C ALA A 342 3.15 6.26 -16.33
N ALA A 343 1.96 6.86 -16.26
CA ALA A 343 1.68 8.15 -16.90
C ALA A 343 2.51 9.29 -16.29
N ALA A 344 2.69 9.30 -14.97
CA ALA A 344 3.48 10.31 -14.28
C ALA A 344 4.98 10.19 -14.54
N ALA A 345 5.51 8.98 -14.64
CA ALA A 345 6.90 8.75 -15.04
C ALA A 345 7.17 9.34 -16.44
N ILE A 346 6.24 9.14 -17.37
CA ILE A 346 6.31 9.72 -18.71
C ILE A 346 6.13 11.25 -18.66
N GLY A 347 5.14 11.74 -17.91
CA GLY A 347 4.87 13.18 -17.78
C GLY A 347 6.06 13.95 -17.22
N TRP A 348 6.67 13.44 -16.15
CA TRP A 348 7.90 14.00 -15.59
C TRP A 348 9.03 13.96 -16.59
N MET A 349 9.26 12.81 -17.23
CA MET A 349 10.34 12.64 -18.20
C MET A 349 10.20 13.63 -19.37
N VAL A 350 8.99 13.85 -19.89
CA VAL A 350 8.74 14.82 -20.97
C VAL A 350 9.02 16.25 -20.50
N VAL A 351 8.49 16.66 -19.35
CA VAL A 351 8.69 18.02 -18.82
C VAL A 351 10.17 18.26 -18.51
N GLU A 352 10.84 17.30 -17.88
CA GLU A 352 12.27 17.35 -17.61
C GLU A 352 13.08 17.44 -18.91
N TRP A 353 12.74 16.64 -19.92
CA TRP A 353 13.45 16.66 -21.21
C TRP A 353 13.30 18.01 -21.89
N ILE A 354 12.10 18.61 -21.89
CA ILE A 354 11.88 19.94 -22.44
C ILE A 354 12.71 20.99 -21.69
N HIS A 355 12.73 20.94 -20.36
CA HIS A 355 13.41 21.94 -19.54
C HIS A 355 14.95 21.77 -19.47
N ARG A 356 15.46 20.54 -19.42
CA ARG A 356 16.88 20.21 -19.18
C ARG A 356 17.59 19.61 -20.40
N GLY A 357 16.87 19.33 -21.48
CA GLY A 357 17.40 18.78 -22.73
C GLY A 357 17.68 17.27 -22.71
N LYS A 358 17.61 16.60 -21.56
CA LYS A 358 17.82 15.15 -21.42
C LYS A 358 16.90 14.54 -20.37
N PRO A 359 16.34 13.34 -20.61
CA PRO A 359 15.62 12.59 -19.59
C PRO A 359 16.63 11.91 -18.64
N THR A 360 16.29 11.84 -17.35
CA THR A 360 17.13 11.18 -16.34
C THR A 360 16.45 9.98 -15.70
N THR A 361 17.23 9.01 -15.23
CA THR A 361 16.71 7.86 -14.47
C THR A 361 16.09 8.31 -13.16
N LEU A 362 16.71 9.27 -12.47
CA LEU A 362 16.18 9.87 -11.25
C LEU A 362 14.83 10.57 -11.49
N GLY A 363 14.72 11.34 -12.58
CA GLY A 363 13.48 11.99 -12.99
C GLY A 363 12.38 10.98 -13.29
N PHE A 364 12.67 9.92 -14.04
CA PHE A 364 11.71 8.86 -14.33
C PHE A 364 11.14 8.23 -13.05
N VAL A 365 12.00 7.84 -12.10
CA VAL A 365 11.54 7.20 -10.86
C VAL A 365 10.86 8.19 -9.90
N SER A 366 11.28 9.45 -9.87
CA SER A 366 10.61 10.51 -9.10
C SER A 366 9.21 10.79 -9.65
N GLY A 367 9.08 10.83 -10.98
CA GLY A 367 7.79 10.92 -11.67
C GLY A 367 6.88 9.75 -11.38
N ALA A 368 7.39 8.51 -11.38
CA ALA A 368 6.61 7.34 -11.01
C ALA A 368 6.04 7.46 -9.57
N VAL A 369 6.88 7.86 -8.61
CA VAL A 369 6.44 8.10 -7.21
C VAL A 369 5.42 9.24 -7.14
N ALA A 370 5.60 10.33 -7.89
CA ALA A 370 4.62 11.43 -7.96
C ALA A 370 3.24 10.95 -8.45
N GLY A 371 3.19 10.06 -9.44
CA GLY A 371 1.93 9.47 -9.91
C GLY A 371 1.27 8.56 -8.87
N LEU A 372 2.07 7.75 -8.19
CA LEU A 372 1.62 6.89 -7.09
C LEU A 372 1.03 7.71 -5.93
N VAL A 373 1.70 8.80 -5.55
CA VAL A 373 1.17 9.77 -4.57
C VAL A 373 -0.15 10.37 -5.04
N ALA A 374 -0.18 10.92 -6.26
CA ALA A 374 -1.35 11.65 -6.74
C ALA A 374 -2.60 10.77 -6.90
N ILE A 375 -2.43 9.49 -7.28
CA ILE A 375 -3.57 8.58 -7.42
C ILE A 375 -4.05 8.03 -6.08
N THR A 376 -3.24 8.04 -5.03
CA THR A 376 -3.55 7.45 -3.71
C THR A 376 -4.93 7.86 -3.15
N PRO A 377 -5.30 9.15 -3.05
CA PRO A 377 -6.63 9.52 -2.55
C PRO A 377 -7.77 9.15 -3.51
N ALA A 378 -7.47 8.86 -4.78
CA ALA A 378 -8.45 8.69 -5.86
C ALA A 378 -8.59 7.23 -6.35
N ALA A 379 -7.67 6.33 -5.97
CA ALA A 379 -7.44 5.06 -6.67
C ALA A 379 -8.70 4.18 -6.74
N GLY A 380 -9.50 4.15 -5.68
CA GLY A 380 -10.77 3.44 -5.62
C GLY A 380 -12.02 4.30 -5.87
N PHE A 381 -11.88 5.50 -6.45
CA PHE A 381 -13.00 6.38 -6.76
C PHE A 381 -13.07 6.79 -8.23
N VAL A 382 -11.99 6.63 -8.99
CA VAL A 382 -11.90 7.08 -10.39
C VAL A 382 -11.76 5.91 -11.35
N THR A 383 -12.16 6.13 -12.61
CA THR A 383 -11.92 5.16 -13.68
C THR A 383 -10.48 5.25 -14.21
N VAL A 384 -10.07 4.27 -15.03
CA VAL A 384 -8.68 4.15 -15.50
C VAL A 384 -8.21 5.34 -16.33
N MET A 385 -9.04 5.90 -17.21
CA MET A 385 -8.64 7.02 -18.08
C MET A 385 -8.39 8.32 -17.28
N PRO A 386 -9.27 8.74 -16.36
CA PRO A 386 -8.95 9.76 -15.36
C PRO A 386 -7.66 9.50 -14.59
N ALA A 387 -7.39 8.25 -14.16
CA ALA A 387 -6.15 7.93 -13.43
C ALA A 387 -4.89 8.24 -14.25
N ILE A 388 -4.91 7.96 -15.57
CA ILE A 388 -3.81 8.33 -16.49
C ILE A 388 -3.64 9.86 -16.52
N VAL A 389 -4.73 10.62 -16.62
CA VAL A 389 -4.69 12.10 -16.64
C VAL A 389 -4.13 12.64 -15.33
N ILE A 390 -4.60 12.12 -14.19
CA ILE A 390 -4.10 12.46 -12.85
C ILE A 390 -2.59 12.24 -12.77
N GLY A 391 -2.12 11.06 -13.18
CA GLY A 391 -0.71 10.72 -13.20
C GLY A 391 0.12 11.62 -14.13
N LEU A 392 -0.29 11.78 -15.38
CA LEU A 392 0.43 12.59 -16.36
C LEU A 392 0.64 14.03 -15.86
N LEU A 393 -0.41 14.64 -15.30
CA LEU A 393 -0.33 15.98 -14.73
C LEU A 393 0.52 16.01 -13.44
N ALA A 394 0.43 14.99 -12.59
CA ALA A 394 1.26 14.88 -11.39
C ALA A 394 2.76 14.90 -11.73
N GLY A 395 3.17 14.22 -12.80
CA GLY A 395 4.57 14.24 -13.26
C GLY A 395 5.09 15.66 -13.52
N GLY A 396 4.30 16.50 -14.20
CA GLY A 396 4.67 17.90 -14.47
C GLY A 396 4.53 18.81 -13.24
N ILE A 397 3.45 18.65 -12.45
CA ILE A 397 3.19 19.46 -11.26
C ILE A 397 4.30 19.23 -10.21
N CYS A 398 4.63 17.98 -9.92
CA CYS A 398 5.65 17.65 -8.93
C CYS A 398 7.05 18.03 -9.42
N TYR A 399 7.34 17.92 -10.72
CA TYR A 399 8.58 18.46 -11.29
C TYR A 399 8.72 19.96 -11.02
N GLY A 400 7.68 20.74 -11.32
CA GLY A 400 7.63 22.16 -10.98
C GLY A 400 7.81 22.40 -9.48
N GLY A 401 7.17 21.57 -8.65
CA GLY A 401 7.31 21.56 -7.20
C GLY A 401 8.74 21.45 -6.69
N VAL A 402 9.50 20.52 -7.24
CA VAL A 402 10.93 20.34 -6.93
C VAL A 402 11.74 21.59 -7.27
N LEU A 403 11.37 22.31 -8.34
CA LEU A 403 12.04 23.56 -8.71
C LEU A 403 11.67 24.73 -7.78
N LEU A 404 10.46 24.74 -7.20
CA LEU A 404 9.98 25.84 -6.34
C LEU A 404 10.82 26.02 -5.07
N LYS A 405 11.46 24.96 -4.54
CA LYS A 405 12.29 25.08 -3.33
C LYS A 405 13.45 26.06 -3.50
N HIS A 406 13.97 26.20 -4.73
CA HIS A 406 15.03 27.17 -5.04
C HIS A 406 14.51 28.61 -5.03
N LEU A 407 13.25 28.82 -5.43
CA LEU A 407 12.62 30.13 -5.42
C LEU A 407 12.30 30.59 -3.99
N PHE A 408 11.72 29.69 -3.18
CA PHE A 408 11.38 29.98 -1.78
C PHE A 408 12.57 29.83 -0.82
N GLY A 409 13.68 29.26 -1.28
CA GLY A 409 14.94 29.22 -0.55
C GLY A 409 14.93 28.29 0.66
N TYR A 410 14.18 27.19 0.65
CA TYR A 410 14.25 26.14 1.67
C TYR A 410 14.98 24.89 1.17
N ASP A 411 15.60 24.13 2.07
CA ASP A 411 16.33 22.89 1.76
C ASP A 411 15.51 21.67 2.16
N ASP A 412 14.52 21.35 1.34
CA ASP A 412 13.89 20.02 1.34
C ASP A 412 14.83 19.06 0.60
N SER A 413 15.55 18.25 1.38
CA SER A 413 16.77 17.60 0.88
C SER A 413 16.51 16.65 -0.27
N LEU A 414 15.43 15.86 -0.17
CA LEU A 414 15.06 14.77 -1.08
C LEU A 414 13.64 14.96 -1.66
N ASP A 415 13.18 16.21 -1.75
CA ASP A 415 12.00 16.61 -2.52
C ASP A 415 10.65 16.08 -2.02
N VAL A 416 10.52 15.91 -0.69
CA VAL A 416 9.29 15.42 -0.05
C VAL A 416 8.12 16.37 -0.31
N VAL A 417 8.33 17.68 -0.21
CA VAL A 417 7.30 18.71 -0.42
C VAL A 417 6.86 18.72 -1.88
N GLY A 418 7.82 18.66 -2.81
CA GLY A 418 7.55 18.67 -4.24
C GLY A 418 6.82 17.43 -4.72
N ILE A 419 7.15 16.24 -4.21
CA ILE A 419 6.54 14.98 -4.63
C ILE A 419 5.28 14.66 -3.83
N HIS A 420 5.39 14.56 -2.49
CA HIS A 420 4.27 14.16 -1.63
C HIS A 420 3.29 15.30 -1.38
N GLY A 421 3.79 16.53 -1.22
CA GLY A 421 2.94 17.69 -0.93
C GLY A 421 2.11 18.09 -2.12
N LEU A 422 2.76 18.42 -3.24
CA LEU A 422 2.06 18.86 -4.44
C LEU A 422 1.35 17.69 -5.13
N GLY A 423 1.94 16.50 -5.14
CA GLY A 423 1.28 15.28 -5.65
C GLY A 423 0.03 14.94 -4.85
N GLY A 424 0.11 14.95 -3.51
CA GLY A 424 -1.02 14.65 -2.63
C GLY A 424 -2.12 15.71 -2.73
N THR A 425 -1.73 16.99 -2.84
CA THR A 425 -2.67 18.10 -3.02
C THR A 425 -3.39 18.01 -4.37
N TRP A 426 -2.65 17.81 -5.45
CA TRP A 426 -3.24 17.59 -6.78
C TRP A 426 -4.14 16.37 -6.78
N GLY A 427 -3.69 15.25 -6.20
CA GLY A 427 -4.46 14.02 -6.07
C GLY A 427 -5.79 14.23 -5.36
N ALA A 428 -5.77 14.88 -4.20
CA ALA A 428 -6.98 15.13 -3.41
C ALA A 428 -7.99 16.02 -4.16
N LEU A 429 -7.51 17.08 -4.82
CA LEU A 429 -8.36 17.94 -5.65
C LEU A 429 -8.89 17.17 -6.86
N ALA A 430 -8.05 16.37 -7.51
CA ALA A 430 -8.44 15.56 -8.66
C ALA A 430 -9.45 14.46 -8.30
N THR A 431 -9.41 13.90 -7.08
CA THR A 431 -10.50 13.07 -6.55
C THR A 431 -11.82 13.84 -6.58
N GLY A 432 -11.82 15.10 -6.12
CA GLY A 432 -13.02 15.95 -6.15
C GLY A 432 -13.51 16.32 -7.55
N LEU A 433 -12.66 16.17 -8.56
CA LEU A 433 -13.01 16.35 -9.97
C LEU A 433 -13.59 15.07 -10.59
N PHE A 434 -12.90 13.94 -10.40
CA PHE A 434 -13.08 12.71 -11.17
C PHE A 434 -13.73 11.55 -10.42
N ALA A 435 -14.00 11.67 -9.11
CA ALA A 435 -14.66 10.60 -8.36
C ALA A 435 -16.02 10.26 -8.97
N THR A 436 -16.38 8.98 -8.97
CA THR A 436 -17.68 8.52 -9.46
C THR A 436 -18.21 7.34 -8.66
N THR A 437 -19.50 7.37 -8.34
CA THR A 437 -20.18 6.28 -7.64
C THR A 437 -20.28 5.00 -8.45
N VAL A 438 -20.06 5.08 -9.78
CA VAL A 438 -19.98 3.89 -10.65
C VAL A 438 -18.79 3.00 -10.28
N VAL A 439 -17.69 3.59 -9.79
CA VAL A 439 -16.51 2.84 -9.35
C VAL A 439 -16.67 2.39 -7.90
N ASN A 440 -17.20 3.26 -7.05
CA ASN A 440 -17.39 2.97 -5.64
C ASN A 440 -18.61 3.72 -5.08
N GLU A 441 -19.67 2.97 -4.80
CA GLU A 441 -20.94 3.50 -4.29
C GLU A 441 -20.82 4.10 -2.88
N ALA A 442 -19.80 3.73 -2.10
CA ALA A 442 -19.52 4.33 -0.80
C ALA A 442 -18.87 5.72 -0.90
N GLY A 443 -18.41 6.12 -2.10
CA GLY A 443 -17.91 7.45 -2.36
C GLY A 443 -19.01 8.42 -2.83
N SER A 444 -18.60 9.44 -3.57
CA SER A 444 -19.50 10.41 -4.18
C SER A 444 -19.05 10.76 -5.59
N ASN A 445 -19.97 11.32 -6.38
CA ASN A 445 -19.59 11.91 -7.67
C ASN A 445 -18.77 13.19 -7.44
N GLY A 446 -17.79 13.42 -8.31
CA GLY A 446 -17.01 14.65 -8.38
C GLY A 446 -17.64 15.71 -9.30
N LEU A 447 -16.93 16.82 -9.48
CA LEU A 447 -17.39 17.95 -10.30
C LEU A 447 -17.78 17.53 -11.72
N PHE A 448 -16.97 16.70 -12.39
CA PHE A 448 -17.25 16.28 -13.77
C PHE A 448 -18.39 15.27 -13.89
N TYR A 449 -18.88 14.76 -12.75
CA TYR A 449 -20.04 13.88 -12.65
C TYR A 449 -21.23 14.58 -11.98
N GLY A 450 -21.25 15.92 -11.97
CA GLY A 450 -22.41 16.73 -11.57
C GLY A 450 -22.45 17.18 -10.11
N ASN A 451 -21.38 16.97 -9.32
CA ASN A 451 -21.33 17.35 -7.92
C ASN A 451 -20.15 18.31 -7.64
N PRO A 452 -20.33 19.63 -7.83
CA PRO A 452 -19.31 20.62 -7.50
C PRO A 452 -18.96 20.68 -6.01
N GLY A 453 -19.89 20.27 -5.14
CA GLY A 453 -19.68 20.24 -3.69
C GLY A 453 -18.52 19.34 -3.29
N GLN A 454 -18.28 18.26 -4.03
CA GLN A 454 -17.17 17.35 -3.72
C GLN A 454 -15.81 18.03 -3.88
N LEU A 455 -15.60 18.83 -4.92
CA LEU A 455 -14.35 19.56 -5.10
C LEU A 455 -14.09 20.52 -3.93
N TRP A 456 -15.14 21.18 -3.45
CA TRP A 456 -15.05 22.07 -2.30
C TRP A 456 -14.67 21.31 -1.01
N ILE A 457 -15.29 20.16 -0.75
CA ILE A 457 -14.96 19.31 0.40
C ILE A 457 -13.49 18.87 0.35
N GLN A 458 -13.00 18.43 -0.81
CA GLN A 458 -11.59 18.08 -0.99
C GLN A 458 -10.66 19.28 -0.75
N PHE A 459 -11.04 20.47 -1.21
CA PHE A 459 -10.29 21.70 -0.95
C PHE A 459 -10.21 22.01 0.56
N VAL A 460 -11.32 21.87 1.30
CA VAL A 460 -11.32 22.02 2.76
C VAL A 460 -10.40 20.99 3.42
N SER A 461 -10.45 19.73 2.97
CA SER A 461 -9.55 18.68 3.47
C SER A 461 -8.07 19.02 3.26
N VAL A 462 -7.70 19.48 2.05
CA VAL A 462 -6.34 19.93 1.74
C VAL A 462 -5.90 21.03 2.71
N VAL A 463 -6.69 22.10 2.85
CA VAL A 463 -6.34 23.25 3.70
C VAL A 463 -6.20 22.82 5.16
N ALA A 464 -7.14 22.02 5.67
CA ALA A 464 -7.11 21.53 7.04
C ALA A 464 -5.88 20.67 7.32
N THR A 465 -5.55 19.73 6.42
CA THR A 465 -4.37 18.87 6.56
C THR A 465 -3.07 19.69 6.56
N TRP A 466 -2.89 20.59 5.60
CA TRP A 466 -1.69 21.44 5.54
C TRP A 466 -1.55 22.32 6.78
N ALA A 467 -2.62 23.00 7.19
CA ALA A 467 -2.60 23.89 8.35
C ALA A 467 -2.29 23.13 9.64
N PHE A 468 -3.02 22.03 9.91
CA PHE A 468 -2.85 21.25 11.12
C PHE A 468 -1.46 20.62 11.21
N CYS A 469 -1.05 19.88 10.17
CA CYS A 469 0.21 19.14 10.20
C CYS A 469 1.42 20.09 10.23
N PHE A 470 1.38 21.22 9.51
CA PHE A 470 2.46 22.21 9.57
C PHE A 470 2.58 22.84 10.96
N VAL A 471 1.48 23.37 11.51
CA VAL A 471 1.48 24.07 12.80
C VAL A 471 1.86 23.13 13.93
N MET A 472 1.25 21.94 14.00
CA MET A 472 1.57 20.99 15.06
C MET A 472 3.01 20.49 14.96
N THR A 473 3.52 20.25 13.75
CA THR A 473 4.93 19.88 13.55
C THR A 473 5.88 20.98 14.02
N MET A 474 5.60 22.25 13.75
CA MET A 474 6.41 23.38 14.26
C MET A 474 6.45 23.41 15.80
N ILE A 475 5.32 23.15 16.45
CA ILE A 475 5.22 23.06 17.92
C ILE A 475 6.08 21.90 18.42
N LEU A 476 5.94 20.71 17.84
CA LEU A 476 6.70 19.52 18.24
C LEU A 476 8.20 19.69 18.02
N LEU A 477 8.62 20.26 16.89
CA LEU A 477 10.02 20.56 16.62
C LEU A 477 10.61 21.48 17.70
N LYS A 478 9.87 22.51 18.11
CA LYS A 478 10.30 23.41 19.18
C LYS A 478 10.43 22.69 20.52
N ILE A 479 9.48 21.83 20.86
CA ILE A 479 9.52 21.03 22.10
C ILE A 479 10.74 20.13 22.10
N VAL A 480 10.95 19.36 21.03
CA VAL A 480 12.08 18.41 20.92
C VAL A 480 13.42 19.14 20.95
N ASP A 481 13.52 20.27 20.25
CA ASP A 481 14.75 21.06 20.20
C ASP A 481 15.14 21.60 21.58
N VAL A 482 14.18 22.03 22.40
CA VAL A 482 14.42 22.45 23.79
C VAL A 482 14.82 21.26 24.68
N VAL A 483 14.27 20.07 24.46
CA VAL A 483 14.52 18.89 25.31
C VAL A 483 15.89 18.25 25.04
N CYS A 484 16.25 18.04 23.76
CA CYS A 484 17.47 17.29 23.43
C CYS A 484 18.26 17.84 22.22
N GLY A 485 17.80 18.93 21.61
CA GLY A 485 18.33 19.50 20.38
C GLY A 485 17.94 18.68 19.14
N ILE A 486 17.46 19.35 18.08
CA ILE A 486 16.98 18.65 16.87
C ILE A 486 18.02 18.57 15.75
N ARG A 487 18.97 19.50 15.69
CA ARG A 487 19.99 19.57 14.63
C ARG A 487 21.38 19.14 15.16
N VAL A 488 22.16 18.45 14.33
CA VAL A 488 23.57 18.15 14.64
C VAL A 488 24.45 19.40 14.55
N SER A 489 25.64 19.34 15.15
CA SER A 489 26.64 20.39 15.01
C SER A 489 27.17 20.50 13.58
N SER A 490 27.72 21.65 13.19
CA SER A 490 28.35 21.80 11.86
C SER A 490 29.54 20.86 11.66
N GLU A 491 30.25 20.51 12.73
CA GLU A 491 31.34 19.53 12.68
C GLU A 491 30.82 18.13 12.36
N ASP A 492 29.76 17.69 13.04
CA ASP A 492 29.13 16.38 12.80
C ASP A 492 28.49 16.30 11.41
N GLU A 493 27.85 17.39 10.95
CA GLU A 493 27.33 17.48 9.59
C GLU A 493 28.45 17.37 8.54
N ASN A 494 29.62 17.93 8.83
CA ASN A 494 30.80 17.84 7.95
C ASN A 494 31.43 16.44 7.99
N LYS A 495 31.53 15.79 9.15
CA LYS A 495 31.99 14.39 9.27
C LYS A 495 31.05 13.41 8.58
N GLY A 496 29.74 13.66 8.63
CA GLY A 496 28.69 12.75 8.19
C GLY A 496 28.02 12.03 9.36
N LEU A 497 26.72 11.79 9.23
CA LEU A 497 25.88 11.21 10.28
C LEU A 497 26.19 9.72 10.49
N ASP A 498 26.71 9.00 9.49
CA ASP A 498 27.11 7.61 9.65
C ASP A 498 28.16 7.48 10.77
N VAL A 499 29.20 8.31 10.71
CA VAL A 499 30.26 8.31 11.73
C VAL A 499 29.81 9.02 13.00
N SER A 500 29.26 10.23 12.88
CA SER A 500 28.98 11.08 14.06
C SER A 500 27.79 10.61 14.90
N GLN A 501 26.82 9.91 14.32
CA GLN A 501 25.64 9.42 15.05
C GLN A 501 25.66 7.90 15.27
N HIS A 502 26.34 7.13 14.41
CA HIS A 502 26.30 5.67 14.44
C HIS A 502 27.68 5.01 14.60
N SER A 503 28.78 5.76 14.55
CA SER A 503 30.15 5.21 14.55
C SER A 503 30.40 4.17 13.45
N GLU A 504 29.72 4.31 12.31
CA GLU A 504 29.78 3.38 11.17
C GLU A 504 30.20 4.11 9.90
N VAL A 505 30.63 3.34 8.89
CA VAL A 505 30.99 3.86 7.56
C VAL A 505 30.28 3.03 6.51
N GLY A 506 29.47 3.66 5.65
CA GLY A 506 28.65 2.95 4.65
C GLY A 506 29.43 2.14 3.61
N TYR A 507 30.67 2.55 3.31
CA TYR A 507 31.51 1.92 2.30
C TYR A 507 32.95 1.75 2.80
N GLN A 508 33.47 0.54 2.70
CA GLN A 508 34.90 0.24 2.77
C GLN A 508 35.27 -0.31 1.39
N LEU A 509 35.78 0.56 0.51
CA LEU A 509 36.12 0.26 -0.87
C LEU A 509 37.63 0.10 -1.05
#